data_AF-A0A1Q9ULV2-F1
#
_entry.id   AF-A0A1Q9ULV2-F1
#
_cell.length_a   1.000
_cell.length_b   1.000
_cell.length_c   1.000
_cell.angle_alpha   90.00
_cell.angle_beta   90.00
_cell.angle_gamma   90.00
#
_symmetry.space_group_name_H-M   'P 1'
#
loop_
_entity.id
_entity.type
_entity.pdbx_description
1 polymer ?
#
loop_
_entity_poly.entity_id
_entity_poly.type
_entity_poly.pdbx_seq_one_letter_code
_entity_poly.pdbx_strand_id
1 'polypeptide(L)'
;MAHSVDPEGQTARARVARRGRKLELIHGENAMSRLTAHVPVEVASAAYARVDGMAQALRRAGSSRSMDQLRADVTTDLLLGRDPGVTAPETAATVSLHMPASTALGITDSGCTLDGYGTIPAPIAREIMTNPASTWRKVLCDPTTGQPTALGRTRRRPSTTIRDLVRIRDRECVVPWCHRPATHTDFDHEQPWNHGGTTSTDNGTSRCRHHHRLKHHPRWTHSHNPTRGTTTITTPHGTTYYGATDPIVTPPRARKRRAPP
;
A
#
# COMPACT_ATOMS: atom_id res chain seq x y z
N MET A 1 12.92 -23.51 -32.11
CA MET A 1 12.27 -24.71 -32.67
C MET A 1 10.76 -24.56 -32.96
N ALA A 2 10.13 -23.39 -32.78
CA ALA A 2 8.74 -23.14 -33.25
C ALA A 2 8.67 -22.31 -34.56
N HIS A 3 9.71 -21.53 -34.86
CA HIS A 3 9.78 -20.65 -36.04
C HIS A 3 9.83 -21.41 -37.37
N SER A 4 10.34 -22.64 -37.38
CA SER A 4 10.45 -23.45 -38.60
C SER A 4 9.14 -24.10 -39.03
N VAL A 5 8.09 -24.04 -38.19
CA VAL A 5 6.83 -24.78 -38.39
C VAL A 5 5.65 -23.84 -38.63
N ASP A 6 5.61 -22.65 -37.99
CA ASP A 6 4.50 -21.70 -38.11
C ASP A 6 4.96 -20.24 -37.85
N PRO A 7 5.60 -19.58 -38.83
CA PRO A 7 6.08 -18.20 -38.69
C PRO A 7 4.95 -17.17 -38.50
N GLU A 8 3.83 -17.37 -39.19
CA GLU A 8 2.68 -16.45 -39.15
C GLU A 8 1.95 -16.53 -37.81
N GLY A 9 1.66 -17.75 -37.33
CA GLY A 9 1.06 -17.95 -36.02
C GLY A 9 2.01 -17.58 -34.88
N GLN A 10 3.33 -17.74 -35.03
CA GLN A 10 4.30 -17.19 -34.06
C GLN A 10 4.19 -15.66 -34.00
N THR A 11 4.13 -15.00 -35.15
CA THR A 11 3.95 -13.54 -35.25
C THR A 11 2.64 -13.09 -34.60
N ALA A 12 1.53 -13.79 -34.88
CA ALA A 12 0.23 -13.50 -34.30
C ALA A 12 0.24 -13.70 -32.78
N ARG A 13 0.79 -14.81 -32.27
CA ARG A 13 0.96 -15.07 -30.83
C ARG A 13 1.80 -13.98 -30.16
N ALA A 14 2.90 -13.54 -30.78
CA ALA A 14 3.74 -12.46 -30.26
C ALA A 14 2.99 -11.12 -30.19
N ARG A 15 2.16 -10.79 -31.20
CA ARG A 15 1.31 -9.58 -31.19
C ARG A 15 0.26 -9.61 -30.10
N VAL A 16 -0.39 -10.75 -29.87
CA VAL A 16 -1.37 -10.92 -28.79
C VAL A 16 -0.69 -10.85 -27.43
N ALA A 17 0.43 -11.53 -27.23
CA ALA A 17 1.19 -11.52 -25.97
C ALA A 17 1.64 -10.11 -25.57
N ARG A 18 2.00 -9.26 -26.54
CA ARG A 18 2.31 -7.85 -26.30
C ARG A 18 1.14 -7.07 -25.66
N ARG A 19 -0.11 -7.50 -25.78
CA ARG A 19 -1.24 -6.85 -25.09
C ARG A 19 -1.27 -7.14 -23.59
N GLY A 20 -0.61 -8.20 -23.13
CA GLY A 20 -0.54 -8.62 -21.73
C GLY A 20 0.53 -7.91 -20.89
N ARG A 21 1.12 -6.82 -21.40
CA ARG A 21 2.12 -6.03 -20.67
C ARG A 21 1.55 -5.54 -19.34
N LYS A 22 2.30 -5.71 -18.26
CA LYS A 22 1.87 -5.33 -16.91
C LYS A 22 3.07 -5.06 -16.00
N LEU A 23 2.81 -4.32 -14.93
CA LEU A 23 3.75 -4.08 -13.83
C LEU A 23 3.10 -4.60 -12.55
N GLU A 24 3.81 -5.46 -11.82
CA GLU A 24 3.33 -6.12 -10.61
C GLU A 24 4.25 -5.80 -9.43
N LEU A 25 3.65 -5.41 -8.30
CA LEU A 25 4.33 -5.27 -7.02
C LEU A 25 3.88 -6.43 -6.13
N ILE A 26 4.83 -7.24 -5.69
CA ILE A 26 4.61 -8.42 -4.86
C ILE A 26 5.40 -8.24 -3.57
N HIS A 27 4.70 -8.09 -2.46
CA HIS A 27 5.31 -7.98 -1.14
C HIS A 27 5.83 -9.35 -0.70
N GLY A 28 7.09 -9.39 -0.25
CA GLY A 28 7.74 -10.58 0.30
C GLY A 28 7.97 -10.44 1.80
N GLU A 29 8.88 -11.25 2.34
CA GLU A 29 9.27 -11.18 3.75
C GLU A 29 10.41 -10.18 3.97
N ASN A 30 10.75 -9.91 5.23
CA ASN A 30 11.94 -9.17 5.65
C ASN A 30 12.06 -7.73 5.10
N ALA A 31 10.93 -7.03 5.02
CA ALA A 31 10.82 -5.67 4.45
C ALA A 31 11.23 -5.58 2.97
N MET A 32 11.18 -6.70 2.24
CA MET A 32 11.51 -6.76 0.82
C MET A 32 10.28 -6.92 -0.05
N SER A 33 10.31 -6.34 -1.24
CA SER A 33 9.25 -6.47 -2.25
C SER A 33 9.87 -6.66 -3.63
N ARG A 34 9.15 -7.39 -4.48
CA ARG A 34 9.53 -7.58 -5.88
C ARG A 34 8.67 -6.70 -6.76
N LEU A 35 9.31 -5.90 -7.59
CA LEU A 35 8.68 -5.18 -8.69
C LEU A 35 9.00 -5.92 -10.00
N THR A 36 7.98 -6.44 -10.69
CA THR A 36 8.15 -7.24 -11.90
C THR A 36 7.46 -6.58 -13.09
N ALA A 37 8.23 -6.26 -14.12
CA ALA A 37 7.73 -5.72 -15.37
C ALA A 37 7.64 -6.83 -16.43
N HIS A 38 6.44 -7.11 -16.91
CA HIS A 38 6.21 -7.96 -18.07
C HIS A 38 6.11 -7.09 -19.32
N VAL A 39 7.18 -7.07 -20.12
CA VAL A 39 7.34 -6.18 -21.28
C VAL A 39 7.87 -6.95 -22.49
N PRO A 40 7.82 -6.38 -23.72
CA PRO A 40 8.41 -7.02 -24.89
C PRO A 40 9.91 -7.30 -24.69
N VAL A 41 10.39 -8.41 -25.27
CA VAL A 41 11.76 -8.91 -25.03
C VAL A 41 12.84 -7.90 -25.41
N GLU A 42 12.62 -7.15 -26.49
CA GLU A 42 13.53 -6.10 -26.96
C GLU A 42 13.64 -4.94 -25.96
N VAL A 43 12.52 -4.59 -25.32
CA VAL A 43 12.46 -3.54 -24.30
C VAL A 43 13.13 -4.01 -23.01
N ALA A 44 12.82 -5.24 -22.56
CA ALA A 44 13.44 -5.82 -21.37
C ALA A 44 14.97 -5.93 -21.53
N SER A 45 15.43 -6.40 -22.69
CA SER A 45 16.86 -6.57 -22.98
C SER A 45 17.60 -5.23 -22.99
N ALA A 46 17.03 -4.21 -23.63
CA ALA A 46 17.60 -2.88 -23.67
C ALA A 46 17.65 -2.22 -22.27
N ALA A 47 16.57 -2.35 -21.49
CA ALA A 47 16.52 -1.83 -20.13
C ALA A 47 17.54 -2.51 -19.21
N TYR A 48 17.65 -3.84 -19.28
CA TYR A 48 18.63 -4.59 -18.50
C TYR A 48 20.07 -4.21 -18.87
N ALA A 49 20.37 -4.09 -20.17
CA ALA A 49 21.70 -3.70 -20.63
C ALA A 49 22.11 -2.30 -20.12
N ARG A 50 21.18 -1.34 -20.11
CA ARG A 50 21.41 0.00 -19.53
C ARG A 50 21.72 -0.08 -18.03
N VAL A 51 20.90 -0.79 -17.26
CA VAL A 51 21.09 -0.98 -15.81
C VAL A 51 22.44 -1.64 -15.54
N ASP A 52 22.78 -2.69 -16.29
CA ASP A 52 24.04 -3.41 -16.14
C ASP A 52 25.25 -2.51 -16.43
N GLY A 53 25.21 -1.71 -17.49
CA GLY A 53 26.26 -0.75 -17.81
C GLY A 53 26.49 0.28 -16.70
N MET A 54 25.42 0.83 -16.12
CA MET A 54 25.50 1.76 -14.99
C MET A 54 26.02 1.08 -13.72
N ALA A 55 25.58 -0.14 -13.42
CA ALA A 55 26.08 -0.92 -12.28
C ALA A 55 27.58 -1.24 -12.43
N GLN A 56 28.03 -1.61 -13.63
CA GLN A 56 29.45 -1.82 -13.92
C GLN A 56 30.27 -0.54 -13.73
N ALA A 57 29.76 0.62 -14.14
CA ALA A 57 30.42 1.90 -13.93
C ALA A 57 30.62 2.19 -12.43
N LEU A 58 29.59 1.97 -11.60
CA LEU A 58 29.69 2.11 -10.14
C LEU A 58 30.68 1.12 -9.51
N ARG A 59 30.74 -0.11 -10.03
CA ARG A 59 31.74 -1.10 -9.60
C ARG A 59 33.16 -0.63 -9.90
N ARG A 60 33.41 -0.17 -11.13
CA ARG A 60 34.72 0.35 -11.55
C ARG A 60 35.13 1.60 -10.77
N ALA A 61 34.16 2.40 -10.34
CA ALA A 61 34.38 3.54 -9.44
C ALA A 61 34.68 3.14 -7.98
N GLY A 62 34.87 1.84 -7.68
CA GLY A 62 35.33 1.35 -6.39
C GLY A 62 34.23 0.88 -5.42
N SER A 63 32.99 0.70 -5.88
CA SER A 63 31.94 0.21 -4.98
C SER A 63 32.17 -1.24 -4.52
N SER A 64 32.02 -1.48 -3.22
CA SER A 64 32.15 -2.80 -2.59
C SER A 64 30.91 -3.70 -2.73
N ARG A 65 29.71 -3.13 -2.94
CA ARG A 65 28.42 -3.82 -3.12
C ARG A 65 28.45 -4.84 -4.26
N SER A 66 27.69 -5.93 -4.16
CA SER A 66 27.61 -6.96 -5.21
C SER A 66 27.04 -6.40 -6.53
N MET A 67 27.28 -7.09 -7.65
CA MET A 67 26.71 -6.65 -8.93
C MET A 67 25.18 -6.65 -8.92
N ASP A 68 24.56 -7.58 -8.20
CA ASP A 68 23.10 -7.66 -8.09
C ASP A 68 22.54 -6.53 -7.23
N GLN A 69 23.22 -6.16 -6.14
CA GLN A 69 22.88 -4.98 -5.34
C GLN A 69 22.97 -3.70 -6.19
N LEU A 70 24.06 -3.53 -6.94
CA LEU A 70 24.24 -2.36 -7.81
C LEU A 70 23.16 -2.26 -8.89
N ARG A 71 22.79 -3.38 -9.53
CA ARG A 71 21.70 -3.41 -10.53
C ARG A 71 20.35 -3.07 -9.89
N ALA A 72 20.08 -3.58 -8.69
CA ALA A 72 18.86 -3.27 -7.95
C ALA A 72 18.79 -1.76 -7.62
N ASP A 73 19.85 -1.21 -7.03
CA ASP A 73 19.97 0.21 -6.65
C ASP A 73 19.76 1.12 -7.89
N VAL A 74 20.49 0.86 -8.98
CA VAL A 74 20.35 1.60 -10.25
C VAL A 74 18.93 1.52 -10.79
N THR A 75 18.32 0.33 -10.78
CA THR A 75 16.94 0.16 -11.25
C THR A 75 15.99 1.02 -10.42
N THR A 76 16.13 1.01 -9.09
CA THR A 76 15.30 1.83 -8.21
C THR A 76 15.51 3.33 -8.40
N ASP A 77 16.75 3.78 -8.58
CA ASP A 77 17.05 5.19 -8.79
C ASP A 77 16.47 5.70 -10.12
N LEU A 78 16.57 4.91 -11.19
CA LEU A 78 15.94 5.23 -12.48
C LEU A 78 14.42 5.31 -12.38
N LEU A 79 13.77 4.37 -11.69
CA LEU A 79 12.32 4.36 -11.51
C LEU A 79 11.81 5.50 -10.63
N LEU A 80 12.63 5.94 -9.66
CA LEU A 80 12.33 7.08 -8.79
C LEU A 80 12.72 8.43 -9.42
N GLY A 81 13.18 8.45 -10.67
CA GLY A 81 13.52 9.68 -11.39
C GLY A 81 14.76 10.39 -10.85
N ARG A 82 15.69 9.66 -10.23
CA ARG A 82 16.97 10.20 -9.74
C ARG A 82 18.06 10.24 -10.83
N ASP A 83 17.67 10.04 -12.08
CA ASP A 83 18.54 10.15 -13.27
C ASP A 83 18.71 11.63 -13.67
N PRO A 84 19.95 12.11 -13.92
CA PRO A 84 20.16 13.45 -14.47
C PRO A 84 19.32 13.72 -15.73
N GLY A 85 18.43 14.72 -15.65
CA GLY A 85 17.66 15.22 -16.79
C GLY A 85 16.22 14.70 -16.91
N VAL A 86 15.74 13.86 -15.98
CA VAL A 86 14.32 13.47 -15.93
C VAL A 86 13.58 14.33 -14.91
N THR A 87 12.61 15.13 -15.37
CA THR A 87 11.65 15.80 -14.47
C THR A 87 10.59 14.80 -14.04
N ALA A 88 10.77 14.21 -12.86
CA ALA A 88 9.72 13.41 -12.24
C ALA A 88 8.48 14.29 -11.92
N PRO A 89 7.26 13.77 -12.03
CA PRO A 89 6.06 14.52 -11.65
C PRO A 89 6.14 14.99 -10.19
N GLU A 90 5.75 16.25 -9.92
CA GLU A 90 5.75 16.85 -8.57
C GLU A 90 4.98 16.04 -7.53
N THR A 91 3.99 15.26 -7.96
CA THR A 91 3.26 14.35 -7.09
C THR A 91 4.04 13.06 -6.91
N ALA A 92 5.02 13.10 -5.98
CA ALA A 92 5.67 11.90 -5.51
C ALA A 92 4.61 10.89 -5.01
N ALA A 93 4.68 9.66 -5.51
CA ALA A 93 3.89 8.56 -4.95
C ALA A 93 4.21 8.46 -3.46
N THR A 94 3.25 8.77 -2.60
CA THR A 94 3.46 8.75 -1.16
C THR A 94 3.29 7.34 -0.63
N VAL A 95 4.32 6.87 0.07
CA VAL A 95 4.28 5.63 0.85
C VAL A 95 4.13 6.04 2.32
N SER A 96 3.15 5.47 3.01
CA SER A 96 2.84 5.84 4.41
C SER A 96 3.28 4.74 5.36
N LEU A 97 3.98 5.18 6.42
CA LEU A 97 4.46 4.36 7.51
C LEU A 97 3.83 4.83 8.82
N HIS A 98 3.17 3.93 9.53
CA HIS A 98 2.47 4.19 10.78
C HIS A 98 3.29 3.67 11.94
N MET A 99 3.93 4.59 12.66
CA MET A 99 4.83 4.29 13.77
C MET A 99 4.33 4.93 15.07
N PRO A 100 4.21 4.16 16.17
CA PRO A 100 3.98 4.74 17.49
C PRO A 100 5.12 5.68 17.89
N ALA A 101 4.79 6.81 18.54
CA ALA A 101 5.79 7.78 18.99
C ALA A 101 6.84 7.16 19.94
N SER A 102 6.45 6.19 20.76
CA SER A 102 7.38 5.44 21.62
C SER A 102 8.42 4.67 20.80
N THR A 103 8.04 4.10 19.66
CA THR A 103 8.99 3.43 18.74
C THR A 103 9.89 4.42 18.04
N ALA A 104 9.35 5.55 17.59
CA ALA A 104 10.13 6.62 16.98
C ALA A 104 11.22 7.16 17.92
N LEU A 105 10.88 7.31 19.21
CA LEU A 105 11.77 7.79 20.26
C LEU A 105 12.72 6.71 20.81
N GLY A 106 12.64 5.46 20.32
CA GLY A 106 13.45 4.36 20.82
C GLY A 106 13.09 3.87 22.23
N ILE A 107 11.90 4.23 22.73
CA ILE A 107 11.38 3.78 24.03
C ILE A 107 10.88 2.33 23.94
N THR A 108 10.37 1.93 22.77
CA THR A 108 9.85 0.58 22.49
C THR A 108 10.28 0.07 21.13
N ASP A 109 10.41 -1.24 20.92
CA ASP A 109 10.71 -1.84 19.60
C ASP A 109 9.49 -2.55 18.98
N SER A 110 8.28 -2.00 19.18
CA SER A 110 7.03 -2.58 18.66
C SER A 110 6.90 -2.58 17.12
N GLY A 111 7.88 -2.02 16.41
CA GLY A 111 7.87 -1.87 14.96
C GLY A 111 6.93 -0.76 14.48
N CYS A 112 6.60 -0.80 13.20
CA CYS A 112 5.61 0.06 12.56
C CYS A 112 4.90 -0.69 11.43
N THR A 113 3.91 -0.08 10.80
CA THR A 113 3.22 -0.70 9.65
C THR A 113 3.34 0.16 8.39
N LEU A 114 3.60 -0.49 7.27
CA LEU A 114 3.69 0.09 5.93
C LEU A 114 2.43 -0.25 5.14
N ASP A 115 1.79 0.76 4.56
CA ASP A 115 0.56 0.59 3.77
C ASP A 115 0.73 -0.43 2.65
N GLY A 116 -0.14 -1.44 2.62
CA GLY A 116 -0.14 -2.54 1.64
C GLY A 116 0.92 -3.62 1.86
N TYR A 117 1.89 -3.42 2.75
CA TYR A 117 2.94 -4.41 3.06
C TYR A 117 2.69 -5.11 4.41
N GLY A 118 2.50 -4.34 5.49
CA GLY A 118 2.42 -4.88 6.86
C GLY A 118 3.56 -4.40 7.75
N THR A 119 4.04 -5.24 8.66
CA THR A 119 4.96 -4.84 9.74
C THR A 119 6.40 -4.60 9.25
N ILE A 120 6.97 -3.47 9.63
CA ILE A 120 8.39 -3.13 9.42
C ILE A 120 9.09 -3.08 10.79
N PRO A 121 10.26 -3.74 10.95
CA PRO A 121 11.03 -3.70 12.19
C PRO A 121 11.43 -2.27 12.60
N ALA A 122 11.43 -2.00 13.91
CA ALA A 122 11.71 -0.69 14.46
C ALA A 122 13.04 -0.05 14.02
N PRO A 123 14.17 -0.79 13.86
CA PRO A 123 15.41 -0.21 13.35
C PRO A 123 15.28 0.33 11.91
N ILE A 124 14.78 -0.50 10.98
CA ILE A 124 14.56 -0.11 9.57
C ILE A 124 13.59 1.07 9.49
N ALA A 125 12.54 1.04 10.31
CA ALA A 125 11.56 2.09 10.35
C ALA A 125 12.16 3.44 10.80
N ARG A 126 13.10 3.43 11.75
CA ARG A 126 13.83 4.62 12.18
C ARG A 126 14.78 5.12 11.08
N GLU A 127 15.45 4.23 10.35
CA GLU A 127 16.26 4.61 9.18
C GLU A 127 15.42 5.35 8.13
N ILE A 128 14.25 4.81 7.79
CA ILE A 128 13.28 5.45 6.87
C ILE A 128 12.86 6.81 7.43
N MET A 129 12.52 6.89 8.72
CA MET A 129 12.11 8.13 9.39
C MET A 129 13.19 9.22 9.31
N THR A 130 14.46 8.86 9.49
CA THR A 130 15.59 9.80 9.47
C THR A 130 16.07 10.19 8.06
N ASN A 131 15.52 9.58 7.01
CA ASN A 131 15.85 9.96 5.64
C ASN A 131 15.40 11.41 5.38
N PRO A 132 16.28 12.31 4.87
CA PRO A 132 15.92 13.70 4.59
C PRO A 132 14.76 13.89 3.60
N ALA A 133 14.48 12.90 2.75
CA ALA A 133 13.34 12.90 1.84
C ALA A 133 12.01 12.50 2.50
N SER A 134 12.04 12.01 3.75
CA SER A 134 10.85 11.63 4.49
C SER A 134 10.15 12.85 5.08
N THR A 135 8.82 12.84 5.03
CA THR A 135 7.98 13.83 5.72
C THR A 135 7.17 13.15 6.81
N TRP A 136 7.15 13.77 7.98
CA TRP A 136 6.42 13.32 9.15
C TRP A 136 5.17 14.16 9.41
N ARG A 137 4.11 13.47 9.84
CA ARG A 137 2.86 14.09 10.27
C ARG A 137 2.47 13.49 11.62
N LYS A 138 2.15 14.36 12.59
CA LYS A 138 1.62 13.95 13.88
C LYS A 138 0.13 13.64 13.75
N VAL A 139 -0.27 12.44 14.18
CA VAL A 139 -1.68 12.01 14.22
C VAL A 139 -2.03 11.70 15.66
N LEU A 140 -3.10 12.31 16.17
CA LEU A 140 -3.66 11.98 17.47
C LEU A 140 -4.65 10.83 17.30
N CYS A 141 -4.53 9.83 18.17
CA CYS A 141 -5.42 8.68 18.19
C CYS A 141 -6.25 8.70 19.47
N ASP A 142 -7.49 8.23 19.38
CA ASP A 142 -8.36 8.03 20.52
C ASP A 142 -7.74 6.96 21.46
N PRO A 143 -7.61 7.23 22.77
CA PRO A 143 -6.90 6.32 23.68
C PRO A 143 -7.68 5.03 23.98
N THR A 144 -8.98 4.97 23.69
CA THR A 144 -9.82 3.79 23.92
C THR A 144 -9.79 2.85 22.71
N THR A 145 -9.83 3.41 21.50
CA THR A 145 -9.91 2.64 20.25
C THR A 145 -8.57 2.50 19.53
N GLY A 146 -7.61 3.40 19.81
CA GLY A 146 -6.34 3.48 19.10
C GLY A 146 -6.45 4.04 17.68
N GLN A 147 -7.62 4.57 17.29
CA GLN A 147 -7.91 5.06 15.93
C GLN A 147 -7.76 6.57 15.80
N PRO A 148 -7.44 7.09 14.59
CA PRO A 148 -7.35 8.53 14.35
C PRO A 148 -8.69 9.24 14.58
N THR A 149 -8.69 10.34 15.33
CA THR A 149 -9.93 11.07 15.68
C THR A 149 -10.22 12.19 14.68
N ALA A 150 -11.43 12.21 14.10
CA ALA A 150 -11.95 13.33 13.32
C ALA A 150 -13.41 13.61 13.66
N LEU A 151 -13.84 14.87 13.52
CA LEU A 151 -15.26 15.26 13.64
C LEU A 151 -15.97 15.09 12.28
N GLY A 152 -17.15 14.45 12.31
CA GLY A 152 -18.01 14.24 11.14
C GLY A 152 -18.57 15.55 10.55
N ARG A 153 -19.01 15.50 9.29
CA ARG A 153 -19.53 16.67 8.55
C ARG A 153 -20.79 16.34 7.73
N THR A 154 -21.54 17.39 7.42
CA THR A 154 -22.79 17.37 6.62
C THR A 154 -22.57 17.56 5.10
N ARG A 155 -21.37 17.32 4.57
CA ARG A 155 -21.10 17.38 3.13
C ARG A 155 -20.69 16.01 2.60
N ARG A 156 -21.14 15.63 1.39
CA ARG A 156 -20.82 14.33 0.76
C ARG A 156 -19.33 14.11 0.49
N ARG A 157 -18.62 15.13 -0.05
CA ARG A 157 -17.19 14.99 -0.37
C ARG A 157 -16.37 15.15 0.92
N PRO A 158 -15.46 14.21 1.24
CA PRO A 158 -14.59 14.35 2.40
C PRO A 158 -13.64 15.53 2.21
N SER A 159 -13.33 16.24 3.30
CA SER A 159 -12.18 17.13 3.33
C SER A 159 -10.89 16.31 3.18
N THR A 160 -9.79 16.98 2.84
CA THR A 160 -8.46 16.37 2.82
C THR A 160 -8.15 15.70 4.16
N THR A 161 -8.48 16.35 5.29
CA THR A 161 -8.29 15.80 6.63
C THR A 161 -9.03 14.50 6.87
N ILE A 162 -10.34 14.42 6.55
CA ILE A 162 -11.12 13.18 6.74
C ILE A 162 -10.58 12.06 5.85
N ARG A 163 -10.26 12.39 4.59
CA ARG A 163 -9.69 11.42 3.65
C ARG A 163 -8.35 10.88 4.16
N ASP A 164 -7.48 11.76 4.64
CA ASP A 164 -6.17 11.36 5.17
C ASP A 164 -6.32 10.51 6.43
N LEU A 165 -7.23 10.86 7.35
CA LEU A 165 -7.47 10.06 8.57
C LEU A 165 -8.04 8.67 8.27
N VAL A 166 -8.96 8.55 7.31
CA VAL A 166 -9.45 7.25 6.85
C VAL A 166 -8.34 6.43 6.19
N ARG A 167 -7.49 7.05 5.37
CA ARG A 167 -6.34 6.35 4.77
C ARG A 167 -5.34 5.86 5.82
N ILE A 168 -5.01 6.73 6.77
CA ILE A 168 -4.13 6.40 7.89
C ILE A 168 -4.69 5.22 8.69
N ARG A 169 -6.00 5.22 8.94
CA ARG A 169 -6.67 4.16 9.70
C ARG A 169 -6.66 2.83 8.95
N ASP A 170 -7.10 2.86 7.70
CA ASP A 170 -7.39 1.66 6.93
C ASP A 170 -6.13 1.04 6.32
N ARG A 171 -5.10 1.86 6.01
CA ARG A 171 -3.77 1.51 5.45
C ARG A 171 -3.79 0.89 4.05
N GLU A 172 -4.74 0.01 3.80
CA GLU A 172 -5.02 -0.63 2.53
C GLU A 172 -6.54 -0.67 2.27
N CYS A 173 -6.94 -1.34 1.20
CA CYS A 173 -8.35 -1.58 0.92
C CYS A 173 -8.94 -2.45 2.03
N VAL A 174 -10.05 -2.02 2.65
CA VAL A 174 -10.68 -2.75 3.78
C VAL A 174 -11.25 -4.14 3.43
N VAL A 175 -11.19 -4.55 2.16
CA VAL A 175 -11.62 -5.88 1.71
C VAL A 175 -10.55 -6.87 2.13
N PRO A 176 -10.89 -8.01 2.79
CA PRO A 176 -9.90 -9.01 3.16
C PRO A 176 -9.12 -9.41 1.90
N TRP A 177 -7.87 -9.90 2.02
CA TRP A 177 -6.96 -10.24 0.90
C TRP A 177 -6.56 -9.11 -0.09
N CYS A 178 -7.04 -7.87 0.06
CA CYS A 178 -6.69 -6.79 -0.87
C CYS A 178 -5.59 -5.86 -0.34
N HIS A 179 -4.38 -6.00 -0.87
CA HIS A 179 -3.21 -5.20 -0.48
C HIS A 179 -3.06 -3.87 -1.22
N ARG A 180 -4.16 -3.32 -1.78
CA ARG A 180 -4.08 -2.03 -2.49
C ARG A 180 -3.89 -0.92 -1.45
N PRO A 181 -2.80 -0.13 -1.50
CA PRO A 181 -2.56 0.94 -0.53
C PRO A 181 -3.70 1.96 -0.50
N ALA A 182 -4.04 2.47 0.69
CA ALA A 182 -5.16 3.38 0.88
C ALA A 182 -5.02 4.69 0.08
N THR A 183 -3.80 5.13 -0.22
CA THR A 183 -3.53 6.26 -1.11
C THR A 183 -4.10 6.08 -2.52
N HIS A 184 -4.23 4.83 -2.97
CA HIS A 184 -4.80 4.43 -4.26
C HIS A 184 -6.24 3.90 -4.17
N THR A 185 -6.96 4.27 -3.11
CA THR A 185 -8.37 3.89 -2.90
C THR A 185 -9.32 5.06 -3.03
N ASP A 186 -10.58 4.75 -3.32
CA ASP A 186 -11.69 5.67 -3.19
C ASP A 186 -12.07 5.78 -1.70
N PHE A 187 -12.55 6.97 -1.30
CA PHE A 187 -13.28 7.12 -0.05
C PHE A 187 -14.70 6.61 -0.28
N ASP A 188 -15.08 5.55 0.42
CA ASP A 188 -16.39 4.92 0.30
C ASP A 188 -17.14 4.97 1.63
N HIS A 189 -18.40 5.39 1.56
CA HIS A 189 -19.29 5.51 2.71
C HIS A 189 -19.86 4.14 3.07
N GLU A 190 -19.83 3.75 4.34
CA GLU A 190 -20.37 2.48 4.79
C GLU A 190 -21.90 2.48 4.71
N GLN A 191 -22.54 3.37 5.46
CA GLN A 191 -23.89 3.83 5.18
C GLN A 191 -23.82 4.84 4.04
N PRO A 192 -24.46 4.58 2.89
CA PRO A 192 -24.39 5.50 1.76
C PRO A 192 -24.94 6.89 2.09
N TRP A 193 -24.32 7.92 1.51
CA TRP A 193 -24.75 9.31 1.70
C TRP A 193 -26.22 9.56 1.34
N ASN A 194 -26.70 8.97 0.25
CA ASN A 194 -28.11 9.06 -0.19
C ASN A 194 -29.08 8.30 0.72
N HIS A 195 -28.58 7.52 1.68
CA HIS A 195 -29.34 6.83 2.72
C HIS A 195 -29.06 7.40 4.12
N GLY A 196 -28.67 8.68 4.21
CA GLY A 196 -28.47 9.40 5.47
C GLY A 196 -27.09 9.21 6.12
N GLY A 197 -26.15 8.54 5.46
CA GLY A 197 -24.79 8.38 5.97
C GLY A 197 -24.02 9.69 6.05
N THR A 198 -23.24 9.88 7.11
CA THR A 198 -22.41 11.07 7.29
C THR A 198 -21.05 10.92 6.62
N THR A 199 -20.38 12.04 6.33
CA THR A 199 -18.97 12.00 5.90
C THR A 199 -18.10 12.23 7.12
N SER A 200 -17.63 11.13 7.69
CA SER A 200 -16.81 11.08 8.90
C SER A 200 -15.79 9.95 8.77
N THR A 201 -14.87 9.86 9.72
CA THR A 201 -14.04 8.66 9.88
C THR A 201 -14.91 7.46 10.21
N ASP A 202 -15.92 7.60 11.06
CA ASP A 202 -16.74 6.48 11.54
C ASP A 202 -17.70 5.88 10.50
N ASN A 203 -17.87 6.55 9.36
CA ASN A 203 -18.67 6.06 8.23
C ASN A 203 -17.87 5.99 6.92
N GLY A 204 -16.63 6.49 6.89
CA GLY A 204 -15.77 6.47 5.70
C GLY A 204 -14.81 5.30 5.72
N THR A 205 -14.53 4.72 4.56
CA THR A 205 -13.58 3.60 4.39
C THR A 205 -12.73 3.77 3.14
N SER A 206 -11.55 3.18 3.13
CA SER A 206 -10.68 3.03 1.96
C SER A 206 -11.05 1.76 1.19
N ARG A 207 -11.63 1.91 -0.01
CA ARG A 207 -11.89 0.80 -0.93
C ARG A 207 -11.30 1.07 -2.31
N CYS A 208 -10.55 0.12 -2.85
CA CYS A 208 -10.03 0.25 -4.22
C CYS A 208 -11.19 0.32 -5.21
N ARG A 209 -10.96 0.88 -6.40
CA ARG A 209 -12.02 1.10 -7.41
C ARG A 209 -12.79 -0.17 -7.76
N HIS A 210 -12.12 -1.31 -7.79
CA HIS A 210 -12.73 -2.61 -8.04
C HIS A 210 -13.70 -3.00 -6.90
N HIS A 211 -13.24 -2.96 -5.65
CA HIS A 211 -14.03 -3.35 -4.51
C HIS A 211 -15.12 -2.35 -4.11
N HIS A 212 -14.91 -1.05 -4.38
CA HIS A 212 -15.96 -0.04 -4.24
C HIS A 212 -17.13 -0.33 -5.18
N ARG A 213 -16.86 -0.74 -6.43
CA ARG A 213 -17.91 -1.20 -7.35
C ARG A 213 -18.54 -2.51 -6.89
N LEU A 214 -17.74 -3.44 -6.39
CA LEU A 214 -18.20 -4.75 -5.92
C LEU A 214 -19.22 -4.62 -4.77
N LYS A 215 -19.04 -3.65 -3.87
CA LYS A 215 -19.99 -3.37 -2.79
C LYS A 215 -21.42 -3.13 -3.28
N HIS A 216 -21.56 -2.53 -4.47
CA HIS A 216 -22.85 -2.24 -5.06
C HIS A 216 -23.36 -3.36 -5.98
N HIS A 217 -22.58 -4.43 -6.16
CA HIS A 217 -22.98 -5.54 -7.00
C HIS A 217 -24.05 -6.39 -6.27
N PRO A 218 -25.13 -6.78 -6.97
CA PRO A 218 -26.15 -7.65 -6.39
C PRO A 218 -25.55 -8.93 -5.78
N ARG A 219 -26.15 -9.40 -4.69
CA ARG A 219 -25.80 -10.63 -3.94
C ARG A 219 -24.44 -10.64 -3.24
N TRP A 220 -23.66 -9.57 -3.33
CA TRP A 220 -22.54 -9.35 -2.43
C TRP A 220 -23.02 -8.60 -1.19
N THR A 221 -22.62 -9.05 -0.01
CA THR A 221 -22.90 -8.35 1.24
C THR A 221 -21.59 -7.93 1.86
N HIS A 222 -21.45 -6.63 2.12
CA HIS A 222 -20.26 -6.02 2.70
C HIS A 222 -20.68 -5.32 4.00
N SER A 223 -19.92 -5.54 5.06
CA SER A 223 -20.04 -4.79 6.30
C SER A 223 -18.64 -4.47 6.80
N HIS A 224 -18.34 -3.21 7.06
CA HIS A 224 -17.11 -2.78 7.72
C HIS A 224 -17.45 -1.92 8.92
N ASN A 225 -16.82 -2.20 10.06
CA ASN A 225 -16.91 -1.37 11.26
C ASN A 225 -15.66 -0.49 11.36
N PRO A 226 -15.74 0.81 11.02
CA PRO A 226 -14.57 1.68 10.94
C PRO A 226 -13.95 1.98 12.31
N THR A 227 -14.71 1.83 13.40
CA THR A 227 -14.23 2.01 14.78
C THR A 227 -13.40 0.81 15.24
N ARG A 228 -13.84 -0.40 14.90
CA ARG A 228 -13.17 -1.66 15.28
C ARG A 228 -12.17 -2.16 14.24
N GLY A 229 -12.16 -1.56 13.05
CA GLY A 229 -11.33 -2.00 11.94
C GLY A 229 -11.69 -3.39 11.41
N THR A 230 -12.93 -3.87 11.62
CA THR A 230 -13.34 -5.22 11.21
C THR A 230 -14.19 -5.20 9.95
N THR A 231 -13.92 -6.12 9.02
CA THR A 231 -14.68 -6.30 7.77
C THR A 231 -15.25 -7.70 7.70
N THR A 232 -16.47 -7.81 7.19
CA THR A 232 -17.10 -9.07 6.77
C THR A 232 -17.59 -8.92 5.34
N ILE A 233 -17.29 -9.91 4.49
CA ILE A 233 -17.78 -9.97 3.11
C ILE A 233 -18.38 -11.35 2.86
N THR A 234 -19.62 -11.38 2.40
CA THR A 234 -20.29 -12.60 1.96
C THR A 234 -20.46 -12.56 0.44
N THR A 235 -19.98 -13.62 -0.20
CA THR A 235 -20.07 -13.81 -1.66
C THR A 235 -21.49 -14.21 -2.09
N PRO A 236 -21.83 -14.10 -3.38
CA PRO A 236 -23.10 -14.56 -3.91
C PRO A 236 -23.40 -16.04 -3.69
N HIS A 237 -22.36 -16.85 -3.44
CA HIS A 237 -22.43 -18.28 -3.15
C HIS A 237 -22.55 -18.60 -1.66
N GLY A 238 -22.60 -17.58 -0.79
CA GLY A 238 -22.77 -17.75 0.65
C GLY A 238 -21.48 -17.89 1.45
N THR A 239 -20.31 -17.98 0.81
CA THR A 239 -19.03 -17.99 1.51
C THR A 239 -18.77 -16.63 2.16
N THR A 240 -18.47 -16.63 3.46
CA THR A 240 -18.14 -15.42 4.23
C THR A 240 -16.65 -15.37 4.55
N TYR A 241 -16.07 -14.19 4.40
CA TYR A 241 -14.70 -13.88 4.73
C TYR A 241 -14.63 -12.76 5.75
N TYR A 242 -13.61 -12.82 6.60
CA TYR A 242 -13.37 -11.86 7.67
C TYR A 242 -12.03 -11.17 7.47
N GLY A 243 -11.97 -9.89 7.79
CA GLY A 243 -10.75 -9.09 7.83
C GLY A 243 -10.72 -8.24 9.10
N ALA A 244 -9.53 -7.97 9.59
CA ALA A 244 -9.32 -7.08 10.71
C ALA A 244 -8.07 -6.24 10.48
N THR A 245 -8.18 -4.96 10.76
CA THR A 245 -7.12 -3.96 10.69
C THR A 245 -6.75 -3.61 12.13
N ASP A 246 -5.52 -3.95 12.54
CA ASP A 246 -5.00 -3.55 13.84
C ASP A 246 -5.12 -2.02 14.08
N PRO A 247 -5.36 -1.59 15.33
CA PRO A 247 -5.36 -0.17 15.66
C PRO A 247 -3.96 0.42 15.49
N ILE A 248 -3.88 1.71 15.14
CA ILE A 248 -2.60 2.42 14.92
C ILE A 248 -1.78 2.49 16.20
N VAL A 249 -2.45 2.72 17.32
CA VAL A 249 -1.86 2.65 18.66
C VAL A 249 -2.56 1.55 19.41
N THR A 250 -1.81 0.63 20.02
CA THR A 250 -2.40 -0.37 20.91
C THR A 250 -2.99 0.36 22.13
N PRO A 251 -4.32 0.35 22.34
CA PRO A 251 -4.90 1.01 23.49
C PRO A 251 -4.44 0.30 24.78
N PRO A 252 -4.24 1.04 25.89
CA PRO A 252 -3.90 0.44 27.17
C PRO A 252 -4.96 -0.60 27.56
N ARG A 253 -4.53 -1.79 27.99
CA ARG A 253 -5.46 -2.83 28.44
C ARG A 253 -6.36 -2.24 29.52
N ALA A 254 -7.68 -2.34 29.31
CA ALA A 254 -8.63 -2.01 30.36
C ALA A 254 -8.28 -2.82 31.61
N ARG A 255 -7.92 -2.13 32.70
CA ARG A 255 -7.75 -2.77 34.00
C ARG A 255 -9.06 -3.49 34.29
N LYS A 256 -9.02 -4.82 34.39
CA LYS A 256 -10.17 -5.57 34.90
C LYS A 256 -10.51 -4.95 36.25
N ARG A 257 -11.66 -4.28 36.36
CA ARG A 257 -12.18 -3.86 37.66
C ARG A 257 -12.32 -5.16 38.46
N ARG A 258 -11.49 -5.33 39.50
CA ARG A 258 -11.77 -6.35 40.51
C ARG A 258 -13.18 -6.06 41.02
N ALA A 259 -14.04 -7.08 41.03
CA ALA A 259 -15.33 -6.96 41.69
C ALA A 259 -15.07 -6.52 43.15
N PRO A 260 -15.90 -5.62 43.71
CA PRO A 260 -15.82 -5.32 45.13
C PRO A 260 -16.06 -6.61 45.95
N PRO A 261 -15.46 -6.71 47.15
CA PRO A 261 -15.60 -7.88 48.02
C PRO A 261 -17.04 -8.14 48.45
#